data_AF-A0A2N3AHI0-F1
#
_entry.id   AF-A0A2N3AHI0-F1
#
_cell.length_a   1.000
_cell.length_b   1.000
_cell.length_c   1.000
_cell.angle_alpha   90.00
_cell.angle_beta   90.00
_cell.angle_gamma   90.00
#
_symmetry.space_group_name_H-M   'P 1'
#
loop_
_entity.id
_entity.type
_entity.pdbx_description
1 polymer ?
#
loop_
_entity_poly.entity_id
_entity_poly.type
_entity_poly.pdbx_seq_one_letter_code
_entity_poly.pdbx_strand_id
1 'polypeptide(L)'
;MFAGLLKAGDAPKRANHFFEMSKIAFGKGDNYWGFRFAARAIHYLEDVSQPYHTYPAPLDVLFKKFFNIKKLTVLVTNAHYGYEDFNGYLFEHKKDEFYNLLPEVKTVKMYDVANNAIKLSKEARKDFTPSYRETMKLFPILDNDQELLILKEQEIIKIANSPDSQELINLMKKDILLGLGYLNGFFDLLKESVE
;
A
#
# COMPACT_ATOMS: atom_id res chain seq x y z
N MET A 1 10.16 -0.92 -10.50
CA MET A 1 8.88 -1.42 -9.94
C MET A 1 8.52 -2.67 -10.74
N PHE A 2 8.36 -3.83 -10.10
CA PHE A 2 8.31 -5.21 -10.70
C PHE A 2 9.63 -5.97 -10.89
N ALA A 3 10.44 -6.05 -9.83
CA ALA A 3 11.43 -7.12 -9.70
C ALA A 3 11.00 -8.11 -8.61
N GLY A 4 10.45 -9.25 -9.03
CA GLY A 4 10.42 -10.48 -8.23
C GLY A 4 9.03 -11.00 -7.84
N LEU A 5 8.53 -12.01 -8.57
CA LEU A 5 7.31 -12.76 -8.25
C LEU A 5 7.35 -13.54 -6.90
N LEU A 6 8.48 -13.58 -6.18
CA LEU A 6 8.64 -14.47 -5.00
C LEU A 6 9.46 -13.91 -3.83
N LYS A 7 9.98 -12.68 -3.93
CA LYS A 7 10.57 -11.98 -2.77
C LYS A 7 9.59 -10.89 -2.36
N ALA A 8 9.38 -10.69 -1.06
CA ALA A 8 9.04 -9.34 -0.61
C ALA A 8 10.10 -8.46 -1.27
N GLY A 9 9.71 -7.57 -2.19
CA GLY A 9 10.67 -6.77 -2.97
C GLY A 9 11.65 -6.05 -2.04
N ASP A 10 12.64 -5.31 -2.54
CA ASP A 10 13.63 -4.69 -1.63
C ASP A 10 13.06 -3.66 -0.63
N ALA A 11 11.73 -3.40 -0.61
CA ALA A 11 11.05 -2.50 0.30
C ALA A 11 11.31 -2.77 1.80
N PRO A 12 11.21 -3.99 2.38
CA PRO A 12 11.57 -4.22 3.78
C PRO A 12 13.03 -3.88 4.10
N LYS A 13 13.95 -4.19 3.18
CA LYS A 13 15.38 -3.84 3.34
C LYS A 13 15.59 -2.33 3.26
N ARG A 14 14.88 -1.65 2.36
CA ARG A 14 14.92 -0.18 2.23
C ARG A 14 14.31 0.50 3.45
N ALA A 15 13.17 0.02 3.95
CA ALA A 15 12.58 0.48 5.20
C ALA A 15 13.60 0.42 6.34
N ASN A 16 14.26 -0.74 6.50
CA ASN A 16 15.30 -0.91 7.53
C ASN A 16 16.52 -0.01 7.30
N HIS A 17 17.01 0.11 6.06
CA HIS A 17 18.14 0.97 5.74
C HIS A 17 17.86 2.43 6.16
N PHE A 18 16.71 2.97 5.80
CA PHE A 18 16.34 4.33 6.14
C PHE A 18 16.04 4.50 7.64
N PHE A 19 15.52 3.48 8.31
CA PHE A 19 15.38 3.47 9.77
C PHE A 19 16.73 3.59 10.48
N GLU A 20 17.74 2.80 10.08
CA GLU A 20 19.08 2.88 10.68
C GLU A 20 19.76 4.23 10.40
N MET A 21 19.59 4.78 9.19
CA MET A 21 20.06 6.13 8.87
C MET A 21 19.38 7.20 9.74
N SER A 22 18.09 7.04 10.03
CA SER A 22 17.35 7.91 10.94
C SER A 22 17.92 7.88 12.36
N LYS A 23 18.19 6.68 12.90
CA LYS A 23 18.80 6.51 14.23
C LYS A 23 20.16 7.19 14.31
N ILE A 24 21.01 6.99 13.30
CA ILE A 24 22.35 7.60 13.25
C ILE A 24 22.26 9.12 13.23
N ALA A 25 21.33 9.70 12.46
CA ALA A 25 21.17 11.15 12.37
C ALA A 25 20.66 11.75 13.69
N PHE A 26 19.63 11.15 14.31
CA PHE A 26 19.14 11.59 15.62
C PHE A 26 20.20 11.47 16.72
N GLY A 27 20.96 10.36 16.76
CA GLY A 27 22.05 10.18 17.71
C GLY A 27 23.20 11.20 17.57
N LYS A 28 23.29 11.91 16.44
CA LYS A 28 24.22 13.01 16.21
C LYS A 28 23.61 14.40 16.44
N GLY A 29 22.35 14.47 16.87
CA GLY A 29 21.61 15.72 17.00
C GLY A 29 21.15 16.34 15.68
N ASP A 30 21.26 15.62 14.55
CA ASP A 30 20.79 16.08 13.24
C ASP A 30 19.33 15.71 13.03
N ASN A 31 18.44 16.48 13.65
CA ASN A 31 17.00 16.24 13.60
C ASN A 31 16.45 16.36 12.17
N TYR A 32 17.01 17.24 11.33
CA TYR A 32 16.55 17.42 9.96
C TYR A 32 16.70 16.13 9.16
N TRP A 33 17.91 15.55 9.15
CA TRP A 33 18.13 14.29 8.45
C TRP A 33 17.49 13.10 9.15
N GLY A 34 17.40 13.12 10.48
CA GLY A 34 16.65 12.13 11.26
C GLY A 34 15.22 11.97 10.74
N PHE A 35 14.44 13.05 10.71
CA PHE A 35 13.07 12.99 10.20
C PHE A 35 12.98 12.63 8.71
N ARG A 36 13.93 13.09 7.87
CA ARG A 36 13.92 12.78 6.43
C ARG A 36 14.17 11.30 6.15
N PHE A 37 15.05 10.67 6.92
CA PHE A 37 15.27 9.23 6.82
C PHE A 37 14.10 8.44 7.42
N ALA A 38 13.54 8.86 8.56
CA ALA A 38 12.33 8.25 9.11
C ALA A 38 11.17 8.28 8.11
N ALA A 39 10.93 9.42 7.44
CA ALA A 39 9.89 9.54 6.42
C ALA A 39 10.10 8.58 5.24
N ARG A 40 11.35 8.36 4.80
CA ARG A 40 11.66 7.36 3.76
C ARG A 40 11.40 5.93 4.24
N ALA A 41 11.69 5.62 5.50
CA ALA A 41 11.40 4.30 6.06
C ALA A 41 9.89 4.05 6.14
N ILE A 42 9.14 5.04 6.62
CA ILE A 42 7.68 5.04 6.70
C ILE A 42 7.06 4.83 5.32
N HIS A 43 7.53 5.55 4.31
CA HIS A 43 7.04 5.39 2.94
C HIS A 43 7.14 3.93 2.45
N TYR A 44 8.25 3.23 2.72
CA TYR A 44 8.34 1.81 2.36
C TYR A 44 7.46 0.90 3.21
N LEU A 45 7.12 1.27 4.45
CA LEU A 45 6.15 0.56 5.27
C LEU A 45 4.73 0.75 4.75
N GLU A 46 4.38 1.97 4.32
CA GLU A 46 3.11 2.30 3.67
C GLU A 46 2.95 1.49 2.37
N ASP A 47 3.97 1.48 1.50
CA ASP A 47 3.95 0.67 0.28
C ASP A 47 3.64 -0.80 0.59
N VAL A 48 4.37 -1.43 1.52
CA VAL A 48 4.16 -2.86 1.81
C VAL A 48 2.88 -3.16 2.58
N SER A 49 2.21 -2.14 3.15
CA SER A 49 0.88 -2.27 3.75
C SER A 49 -0.24 -2.31 2.71
N GLN A 50 0.02 -1.84 1.49
CA GLN A 50 -0.97 -1.77 0.44
C GLN A 50 -0.93 -3.05 -0.43
N PRO A 51 -2.06 -3.74 -0.64
CA PRO A 51 -2.04 -5.07 -1.25
C PRO A 51 -1.41 -5.16 -2.64
N TYR A 52 -1.58 -4.13 -3.50
CA TYR A 52 -1.04 -4.16 -4.88
C TYR A 52 0.48 -4.04 -4.95
N HIS A 53 1.15 -3.54 -3.91
CA HIS A 53 2.61 -3.57 -3.83
C HIS A 53 3.15 -4.94 -3.39
N THR A 54 2.27 -5.87 -2.97
CA THR A 54 2.68 -7.21 -2.52
C THR A 54 2.68 -8.26 -3.64
N TYR A 55 1.89 -8.06 -4.70
CA TYR A 55 1.73 -9.02 -5.80
C TYR A 55 1.21 -8.32 -7.07
N PRO A 56 1.63 -8.72 -8.28
CA PRO A 56 1.27 -7.99 -9.50
C PRO A 56 -0.16 -8.25 -10.01
N ALA A 57 -0.62 -9.50 -10.07
CA ALA A 57 -1.97 -9.89 -10.51
C ALA A 57 -2.36 -11.21 -9.86
N PRO A 58 -3.66 -11.52 -9.67
CA PRO A 58 -4.08 -12.83 -9.18
C PRO A 58 -3.50 -13.97 -10.03
N LEU A 59 -3.20 -15.11 -9.41
CA LEU A 59 -2.56 -16.25 -10.09
C LEU A 59 -3.32 -16.69 -11.34
N ASP A 60 -4.65 -16.74 -11.29
CA ASP A 60 -5.48 -17.13 -12.43
C ASP A 60 -5.41 -16.12 -13.58
N VAL A 61 -5.24 -14.83 -13.29
CA VAL A 61 -5.01 -13.78 -14.29
C VAL A 61 -3.63 -13.93 -14.94
N LEU A 62 -2.60 -14.19 -14.13
CA LEU A 62 -1.23 -14.45 -14.62
C LEU A 62 -1.19 -15.66 -15.56
N PHE A 63 -1.88 -16.76 -15.22
CA PHE A 63 -1.95 -17.95 -16.06
C PHE A 63 -2.70 -17.71 -17.37
N LYS A 64 -3.85 -17.01 -17.34
CA LYS A 64 -4.65 -16.75 -18.54
C LYS A 64 -3.98 -15.83 -19.55
N LYS A 65 -3.25 -14.81 -19.09
CA LYS A 65 -2.58 -13.82 -19.95
C LYS A 65 -1.09 -14.13 -20.18
N PHE A 66 -0.62 -15.34 -19.84
CA PHE A 66 0.79 -15.74 -19.91
C PHE A 66 1.42 -15.56 -21.32
N PHE A 67 0.64 -15.76 -22.39
CA PHE A 67 1.13 -15.61 -23.77
C PHE A 67 1.25 -14.16 -24.25
N ASN A 68 0.75 -13.18 -23.49
CA ASN A 68 0.81 -11.76 -23.84
C ASN A 68 1.25 -10.91 -22.66
N ILE A 69 2.56 -10.96 -22.39
CA ILE A 69 3.22 -10.25 -21.28
C ILE A 69 2.94 -8.74 -21.35
N LYS A 70 2.95 -8.13 -22.54
CA LYS A 70 2.68 -6.70 -22.70
C LYS A 70 1.27 -6.35 -22.18
N LYS A 71 0.24 -7.04 -22.68
CA LYS A 71 -1.14 -6.81 -22.21
C LYS A 71 -1.32 -7.10 -20.72
N LEU A 72 -0.63 -8.11 -20.19
CA LEU A 72 -0.64 -8.41 -18.77
C LEU A 72 -0.03 -7.25 -17.94
N THR A 73 1.10 -6.70 -18.37
CA THR A 73 1.72 -5.54 -17.72
C THR A 73 0.79 -4.33 -17.74
N VAL A 74 0.19 -4.00 -18.89
CA VAL A 74 -0.77 -2.87 -19.01
C VAL A 74 -1.94 -3.03 -18.04
N LEU A 75 -2.57 -4.21 -18.01
CA LEU A 75 -3.68 -4.49 -17.12
C LEU A 75 -3.29 -4.35 -15.64
N VAL A 76 -2.17 -4.96 -15.23
CA VAL A 76 -1.67 -4.89 -13.85
C VAL A 76 -1.40 -3.45 -13.44
N THR A 77 -0.76 -2.68 -14.32
CA THR A 77 -0.43 -1.28 -14.09
C THR A 77 -1.69 -0.42 -13.99
N ASN A 78 -2.66 -0.58 -14.90
CA ASN A 78 -3.91 0.17 -14.85
C ASN A 78 -4.73 -0.18 -13.60
N ALA A 79 -4.80 -1.47 -13.23
CA ALA A 79 -5.49 -1.90 -12.01
C ALA A 79 -4.85 -1.29 -10.75
N HIS A 80 -3.52 -1.26 -10.70
CA HIS A 80 -2.76 -0.64 -9.61
C HIS A 80 -3.08 0.85 -9.47
N TYR A 81 -2.92 1.62 -10.55
CA TYR A 81 -3.19 3.06 -10.53
C TYR A 81 -4.67 3.37 -10.30
N GLY A 82 -5.60 2.61 -10.89
CA GLY A 82 -7.03 2.79 -10.65
C GLY A 82 -7.43 2.54 -9.20
N TYR A 83 -6.80 1.58 -8.52
CA TYR A 83 -6.99 1.39 -7.08
C TYR A 83 -6.45 2.58 -6.28
N GLU A 84 -5.24 3.06 -6.58
CA GLU A 84 -4.62 4.19 -5.88
C GLU A 84 -5.37 5.51 -6.12
N ASP A 85 -5.82 5.78 -7.35
CA ASP A 85 -6.65 6.93 -7.72
C ASP A 85 -7.97 6.94 -6.94
N PHE A 86 -8.64 5.78 -6.88
CA PHE A 86 -9.88 5.64 -6.13
C PHE A 86 -9.67 5.86 -4.63
N ASN A 87 -8.63 5.25 -4.06
CA ASN A 87 -8.27 5.43 -2.65
C ASN A 87 -7.92 6.90 -2.35
N GLY A 88 -7.13 7.55 -3.22
CA GLY A 88 -6.75 8.96 -3.10
C GLY A 88 -7.97 9.88 -3.10
N TYR A 89 -8.93 9.67 -4.02
CA TYR A 89 -10.19 10.41 -4.02
C TYR A 89 -10.97 10.24 -2.72
N LEU A 90 -11.06 9.02 -2.19
CA LEU A 90 -11.76 8.75 -0.94
C LEU A 90 -11.10 9.48 0.25
N PHE A 91 -9.77 9.54 0.29
CA PHE A 91 -9.06 10.31 1.30
C PHE A 91 -9.28 11.82 1.16
N GLU A 92 -9.34 12.36 -0.05
CA GLU A 92 -9.55 13.79 -0.28
C GLU A 92 -10.98 14.23 0.05
N HIS A 93 -11.98 13.43 -0.35
CA HIS A 93 -13.38 13.84 -0.34
C HIS A 93 -14.24 13.15 0.72
N LYS A 94 -13.77 12.03 1.30
CA LYS A 94 -14.47 11.26 2.34
C LYS A 94 -13.59 11.02 3.58
N LYS A 95 -12.66 11.93 3.86
CA LYS A 95 -11.67 11.85 4.96
C LYS A 95 -12.26 11.43 6.31
N ASP A 96 -13.46 11.89 6.65
CA ASP A 96 -14.09 11.61 7.94
C ASP A 96 -14.35 10.10 8.12
N GLU A 97 -14.66 9.38 7.04
CA GLU A 97 -14.82 7.92 7.09
C GLU A 97 -13.54 7.18 7.46
N PHE A 98 -12.37 7.76 7.17
CA PHE A 98 -11.06 7.20 7.50
C PHE A 98 -10.55 7.71 8.85
N TYR A 99 -10.79 8.98 9.18
CA TYR A 99 -10.41 9.55 10.47
C TYR A 99 -11.15 8.90 11.64
N ASN A 100 -12.41 8.52 11.42
CA ASN A 100 -13.19 7.79 12.41
C ASN A 100 -12.62 6.39 12.72
N LEU A 101 -11.69 5.87 11.90
CA LEU A 101 -11.00 4.60 12.15
C LEU A 101 -9.79 4.75 13.09
N LEU A 102 -9.25 5.96 13.27
CA LEU A 102 -8.04 6.18 14.08
C LEU A 102 -8.15 5.60 15.51
N PRO A 103 -9.30 5.71 16.23
CA PRO A 103 -9.46 5.08 17.53
C PRO A 103 -9.42 3.55 17.52
N GLU A 104 -9.66 2.91 16.37
CA GLU A 104 -9.67 1.44 16.21
C GLU A 104 -8.28 0.86 15.93
N VAL A 105 -7.29 1.72 15.66
CA VAL A 105 -5.92 1.29 15.31
C VAL A 105 -5.30 0.51 16.47
N LYS A 106 -4.92 -0.74 16.19
CA LYS A 106 -4.19 -1.59 17.13
C LYS A 106 -2.70 -1.50 16.84
N THR A 107 -1.95 -0.88 17.74
CA THR A 107 -0.49 -0.81 17.64
C THR A 107 0.12 -2.21 17.58
N VAL A 108 0.99 -2.42 16.59
CA VAL A 108 1.75 -3.65 16.42
C VAL A 108 3.17 -3.39 16.90
N LYS A 109 3.58 -3.99 18.02
CA LYS A 109 4.96 -3.82 18.52
C LYS A 109 5.97 -4.31 17.47
N MET A 110 6.92 -3.44 17.15
CA MET A 110 8.03 -3.76 16.25
C MET A 110 9.30 -4.00 17.06
N TYR A 111 10.07 -4.99 16.64
CA TYR A 111 11.40 -5.29 17.20
C TYR A 111 12.49 -5.14 16.16
N ASP A 112 12.14 -5.33 14.88
CA ASP A 112 13.04 -5.25 13.75
C ASP A 112 12.26 -4.79 12.52
N VAL A 113 12.68 -3.69 11.89
CA VAL A 113 11.92 -3.06 10.80
C VAL A 113 11.78 -4.00 9.60
N ALA A 114 12.84 -4.71 9.22
CA ALA A 114 12.79 -5.60 8.05
C ALA A 114 11.82 -6.78 8.25
N ASN A 115 11.91 -7.49 9.37
CA ASN A 115 11.06 -8.65 9.66
C ASN A 115 9.61 -8.24 9.87
N ASN A 116 9.36 -7.14 10.59
CA ASN A 116 8.01 -6.61 10.75
C ASN A 116 7.43 -6.14 9.41
N ALA A 117 8.21 -5.49 8.54
CA ALA A 117 7.76 -5.12 7.19
C ALA A 117 7.45 -6.34 6.31
N ILE A 118 8.19 -7.45 6.44
CA ILE A 118 7.85 -8.72 5.76
C ILE A 118 6.53 -9.29 6.29
N LYS A 119 6.29 -9.22 7.60
CA LYS A 119 5.01 -9.66 8.20
C LYS A 119 3.86 -8.80 7.70
N LEU A 120 4.01 -7.48 7.73
CA LEU A 120 3.06 -6.52 7.17
C LEU A 120 2.71 -6.84 5.71
N SER A 121 3.73 -7.03 4.86
CA SER A 121 3.53 -7.41 3.45
C SER A 121 2.77 -8.72 3.27
N LYS A 122 3.01 -9.72 4.13
CA LYS A 122 2.29 -11.00 4.08
C LYS A 122 0.84 -10.86 4.50
N GLU A 123 0.55 -10.02 5.48
CA GLU A 123 -0.82 -9.74 5.94
C GLU A 123 -1.60 -8.96 4.87
N ALA A 124 -1.05 -7.86 4.35
CA ALA A 124 -1.65 -7.07 3.27
C ALA A 124 -1.89 -7.90 1.99
N ARG A 125 -0.99 -8.84 1.67
CA ARG A 125 -1.15 -9.74 0.51
C ARG A 125 -2.44 -10.56 0.55
N LYS A 126 -2.97 -10.88 1.73
CA LYS A 126 -4.22 -11.66 1.86
C LYS A 126 -5.39 -10.95 1.18
N ASP A 127 -5.36 -9.62 1.16
CA ASP A 127 -6.44 -8.78 0.63
C ASP A 127 -6.19 -8.37 -0.84
N PHE A 128 -5.08 -8.80 -1.44
CA PHE A 128 -4.75 -8.44 -2.83
C PHE A 128 -5.75 -8.98 -3.85
N THR A 129 -6.06 -10.27 -3.81
CA THR A 129 -6.99 -10.88 -4.77
C THR A 129 -8.41 -10.30 -4.68
N PRO A 130 -9.04 -10.18 -3.49
CA PRO A 130 -10.36 -9.55 -3.41
C PRO A 130 -10.32 -8.08 -3.81
N SER A 131 -9.31 -7.30 -3.40
CA SER A 131 -9.15 -5.91 -3.82
C SER A 131 -9.03 -5.77 -5.33
N TYR A 132 -8.21 -6.60 -5.97
CA TYR A 132 -8.07 -6.64 -7.42
C TYR A 132 -9.39 -6.90 -8.13
N ARG A 133 -10.16 -7.90 -7.67
CA ARG A 133 -11.43 -8.27 -8.29
C ARG A 133 -12.47 -7.17 -8.16
N GLU A 134 -12.58 -6.54 -6.99
CA GLU A 134 -13.51 -5.43 -6.81
C GLU A 134 -13.08 -4.19 -7.60
N THR A 135 -11.78 -3.87 -7.67
CA THR A 135 -11.29 -2.80 -8.55
C THR A 135 -11.67 -3.04 -10.01
N MET A 136 -11.41 -4.25 -10.54
CA MET A 136 -11.73 -4.57 -11.94
C MET A 136 -13.24 -4.63 -12.21
N LYS A 137 -14.04 -5.00 -11.21
CA LYS A 137 -15.51 -5.00 -11.28
C LYS A 137 -16.07 -3.58 -11.32
N LEU A 138 -15.56 -2.67 -10.47
CA LEU A 138 -16.02 -1.29 -10.39
C LEU A 138 -15.53 -0.44 -11.55
N PHE A 139 -14.33 -0.73 -12.04
CA PHE A 139 -13.68 0.00 -13.12
C PHE A 139 -13.28 -0.95 -14.28
N PRO A 140 -14.27 -1.50 -15.01
CA PRO A 140 -13.99 -2.41 -16.13
C PRO A 140 -13.18 -1.73 -17.25
N ILE A 141 -13.20 -0.39 -17.31
CA ILE A 141 -12.38 0.39 -18.25
C ILE A 141 -10.88 0.15 -18.08
N LEU A 142 -10.41 -0.32 -16.91
CA LEU A 142 -9.00 -0.59 -16.65
C LEU A 142 -8.46 -1.80 -17.46
N ASP A 143 -9.32 -2.72 -17.91
CA ASP A 143 -8.91 -3.82 -18.80
C ASP A 143 -8.89 -3.34 -20.26
N ASN A 144 -7.81 -2.63 -20.61
CA ASN A 144 -7.60 -2.06 -21.93
C ASN A 144 -6.13 -2.21 -22.38
N ASP A 145 -5.84 -1.79 -23.62
CA ASP A 145 -4.49 -1.83 -24.21
C ASP A 145 -3.69 -0.51 -24.06
N GLN A 146 -4.28 0.53 -23.48
CA GLN A 146 -3.65 1.82 -23.19
C GLN A 146 -2.86 1.75 -21.87
N GLU A 147 -1.58 2.10 -21.95
CA GLU A 147 -0.71 2.22 -20.78
C GLU A 147 -1.09 3.44 -19.93
N LEU A 148 -1.08 3.27 -18.60
CA LEU A 148 -1.29 4.33 -17.60
C LEU A 148 -2.64 5.04 -17.79
N LEU A 149 -3.71 4.27 -17.93
CA LEU A 149 -5.05 4.85 -17.98
C LEU A 149 -5.39 5.51 -16.63
N ILE A 150 -5.62 6.82 -16.66
CA ILE A 150 -6.09 7.61 -15.53
C ILE A 150 -7.62 7.57 -15.52
N LEU A 151 -8.21 7.22 -14.38
CA LEU A 151 -9.66 7.22 -14.21
C LEU A 151 -10.20 8.66 -14.29
N LYS A 152 -11.33 8.85 -14.98
CA LYS A 152 -11.96 10.17 -15.00
C LYS A 152 -12.60 10.46 -13.64
N GLU A 153 -12.45 11.69 -13.18
CA GLU A 153 -13.02 12.14 -11.90
C GLU A 153 -14.51 11.83 -11.78
N GLN A 154 -15.29 12.05 -12.84
CA GLN A 154 -16.73 11.74 -12.85
C GLN A 154 -17.05 10.24 -12.66
N GLU A 155 -16.18 9.35 -13.17
CA GLU A 155 -16.33 7.90 -12.99
C GLU A 155 -16.03 7.52 -11.54
N ILE A 156 -14.96 8.09 -10.97
CA ILE A 156 -14.60 7.93 -9.56
C ILE A 156 -15.73 8.41 -8.65
N ILE A 157 -16.25 9.62 -8.86
CA ILE A 157 -17.37 10.20 -8.06
C ILE A 157 -18.59 9.28 -8.12
N LYS A 158 -18.95 8.79 -9.31
CA LYS A 158 -20.09 7.89 -9.50
C LYS A 158 -19.90 6.60 -8.70
N ILE A 159 -18.73 5.96 -8.81
CA ILE A 159 -18.44 4.71 -8.10
C ILE A 159 -18.37 4.93 -6.59
N ALA A 160 -17.72 6.00 -6.12
CA ALA A 160 -17.57 6.31 -4.70
C ALA A 160 -18.91 6.50 -3.98
N ASN A 161 -19.96 6.91 -4.71
CA ASN A 161 -21.31 7.08 -4.17
C ASN A 161 -22.24 5.89 -4.46
N SER A 162 -21.73 4.85 -5.15
CA SER A 162 -22.47 3.62 -5.38
C SER A 162 -22.33 2.67 -4.19
N PRO A 163 -23.41 2.01 -3.74
CA PRO A 163 -23.33 0.95 -2.73
C PRO A 163 -22.44 -0.23 -3.17
N ASP A 164 -22.24 -0.43 -4.47
CA ASP A 164 -21.36 -1.49 -5.01
C ASP A 164 -19.89 -1.30 -4.59
N SER A 165 -19.48 -0.07 -4.25
CA SER A 165 -18.09 0.24 -3.86
C SER A 165 -17.75 -0.17 -2.43
N GLN A 166 -18.75 -0.50 -1.60
CA GLN A 166 -18.55 -0.68 -0.16
C GLN A 166 -17.58 -1.82 0.17
N GLU A 167 -17.57 -2.89 -0.62
CA GLU A 167 -16.65 -4.01 -0.41
C GLU A 167 -15.19 -3.57 -0.59
N LEU A 168 -14.89 -2.85 -1.67
CA LEU A 168 -13.54 -2.31 -1.91
C LEU A 168 -13.14 -1.31 -0.83
N ILE A 169 -14.06 -0.43 -0.43
CA ILE A 169 -13.83 0.55 0.64
C ILE A 169 -13.52 -0.16 1.97
N ASN A 170 -14.25 -1.21 2.32
CA ASN A 170 -14.02 -1.97 3.55
C ASN A 170 -12.63 -2.64 3.55
N LEU A 171 -12.20 -3.18 2.41
CA LEU A 171 -10.83 -3.73 2.25
C LEU A 171 -9.78 -2.63 2.44
N MET A 172 -9.94 -1.48 1.77
CA MET A 172 -9.04 -0.33 1.93
C MET A 172 -8.94 0.12 3.39
N LYS A 173 -10.08 0.27 4.08
CA LYS A 173 -10.12 0.66 5.51
C LYS A 173 -9.39 -0.35 6.40
N LYS A 174 -9.57 -1.64 6.15
CA LYS A 174 -8.87 -2.72 6.87
C LYS A 174 -7.35 -2.65 6.65
N ASP A 175 -6.90 -2.47 5.41
CA ASP A 175 -5.48 -2.37 5.08
C ASP A 175 -4.82 -1.12 5.68
N ILE A 176 -5.54 0.00 5.72
CA ILE A 176 -5.10 1.24 6.36
C ILE A 176 -4.93 1.03 7.87
N LEU A 177 -5.91 0.41 8.55
CA LEU A 177 -5.80 0.09 9.97
C LEU A 177 -4.59 -0.81 10.27
N LEU A 178 -4.34 -1.80 9.41
CA LEU A 178 -3.16 -2.66 9.49
C LEU A 178 -1.87 -1.83 9.36
N GLY A 179 -1.77 -1.00 8.32
CA GLY A 179 -0.61 -0.12 8.09
C GLY A 179 -0.34 0.81 9.27
N LEU A 180 -1.37 1.53 9.74
CA LEU A 180 -1.29 2.45 10.89
C LEU A 180 -0.83 1.75 12.17
N GLY A 181 -1.27 0.51 12.41
CA GLY A 181 -0.82 -0.29 13.55
C GLY A 181 0.69 -0.54 13.54
N TYR A 182 1.27 -0.84 12.38
CA TYR A 182 2.72 -0.96 12.23
C TYR A 182 3.44 0.37 12.27
N LEU A 183 2.86 1.45 11.74
CA LEU A 183 3.46 2.79 11.85
C LEU A 183 3.57 3.27 13.29
N ASN A 184 2.56 3.01 14.13
CA ASN A 184 2.66 3.27 15.57
C ASN A 184 3.84 2.51 16.20
N GLY A 185 3.96 1.21 15.89
CA GLY A 185 5.08 0.39 16.37
C GLY A 185 6.45 0.84 15.86
N PHE A 186 6.51 1.39 14.64
CA PHE A 186 7.71 1.98 14.07
C PHE A 186 8.14 3.21 14.86
N PHE A 187 7.21 4.11 15.20
CA PHE A 187 7.51 5.29 16.01
C PHE A 187 7.93 4.93 17.43
N ASP A 188 7.28 3.94 18.05
CA ASP A 188 7.69 3.42 19.37
C ASP A 188 9.13 2.90 19.33
N LEU A 189 9.44 2.05 18.35
CA LEU A 189 10.79 1.49 18.17
C LEU A 189 11.83 2.59 17.87
N LEU A 190 11.47 3.59 17.05
CA LEU A 190 12.36 4.70 16.73
C LEU A 190 12.68 5.52 17.98
N LYS A 191 11.66 5.84 18.78
CA LYS A 191 11.81 6.57 20.04
C LYS A 191 12.71 5.81 21.01
N GLU A 192 12.46 4.51 21.22
CA GLU A 192 13.29 3.63 22.06
C GLU A 192 14.74 3.50 21.56
N SER A 193 14.99 3.76 20.28
CA SER A 193 16.32 3.64 19.68
C SER A 193 17.17 4.90 19.74
N VAL A 194 16.59 6.04 20.12
CA VAL A 194 17.26 7.35 20.17
C VAL A 194 17.33 7.96 21.58
N GLU A 195 16.58 7.40 22.53
CA GLU A 195 16.72 7.64 23.98
C GLU A 195 17.89 6.84 24.57
#